data_AF-A0A093GNE8-F1
#
_entry.id   AF-A0A093GNE8-F1
#
_cell.length_a   1.000
_cell.length_b   1.000
_cell.length_c   1.000
_cell.angle_alpha   90.00
_cell.angle_beta   90.00
_cell.angle_gamma   90.00
#
_symmetry.space_group_name_H-M   'P 1'
#
loop_
_entity.id
_entity.type
_entity.pdbx_description
1 polymer ?
#
loop_
_entity_poly.entity_id
_entity_poly.type
_entity_poly.pdbx_seq_one_letter_code
_entity_poly.pdbx_strand_id
1 'polypeptide(L)'
;REIGKRTNRTFTLEFWRANFSLFKKLIRKVPWVPTLMNRGVQEGWTYFKQELLKAQELAVPMCQKMSRQGRRPAWRSKQLLEDLREKKRLCHLWKEGKASRGMFKEVVRLCRNKIREAKAQLELKLATSVKDNKKQFYKYIKKGRLMKAYPSLMSNCGGQVSTDQEKAEILNNFFGSVFTGNPSSHGCHVDGPQGGGQGEKVLCTVSEEKV
;
A
#
# COMPACT_ATOMS: atom_id res chain seq x y z
N ARG A 1 22.82 14.12 11.17
CA ARG A 1 21.72 13.28 11.71
C ARG A 1 21.05 12.58 10.54
N GLU A 2 21.52 11.40 10.15
CA GLU A 2 20.94 10.65 9.03
C GLU A 2 19.79 9.78 9.55
N ILE A 3 18.54 10.15 9.21
CA ILE A 3 17.39 9.28 9.46
C ILE A 3 17.33 8.29 8.29
N GLY A 4 18.11 7.22 8.42
CA GLY A 4 18.06 6.07 7.53
C GLY A 4 16.66 5.48 7.54
N LYS A 5 16.02 5.40 6.36
CA LYS A 5 14.72 4.76 6.17
C LYS A 5 14.79 3.32 6.69
N ARG A 6 14.12 3.03 7.80
CA ARG A 6 13.88 1.67 8.29
C ARG A 6 13.13 0.89 7.20
N THR A 7 13.87 0.11 6.43
CA THR A 7 13.27 -0.90 5.56
C THR A 7 12.96 -2.09 6.46
N ASN A 8 11.68 -2.39 6.66
CA ASN A 8 11.27 -3.62 7.35
C ASN A 8 11.66 -4.78 6.42
N ARG A 9 12.87 -5.32 6.60
CA ARG A 9 13.39 -6.45 5.84
C ARG A 9 12.77 -7.72 6.41
N THR A 10 11.68 -8.18 5.80
CA THR A 10 11.10 -9.47 6.14
C THR A 10 11.90 -10.56 5.42
N PHE A 11 12.52 -11.46 6.18
CA PHE A 11 13.14 -12.67 5.66
C PHE A 11 12.10 -13.80 5.66
N THR A 12 12.08 -14.60 4.62
CA THR A 12 11.22 -15.78 4.53
C THR A 12 12.01 -16.98 4.02
N LEU A 13 11.71 -18.15 4.55
CA LEU A 13 12.31 -19.41 4.10
C LEU A 13 11.82 -19.78 2.70
N GLU A 14 12.75 -20.11 1.82
CA GLU A 14 12.46 -20.49 0.43
C GLU A 14 12.46 -22.01 0.27
N PHE A 15 11.34 -22.65 0.63
CA PHE A 15 11.18 -24.11 0.55
C PHE A 15 11.37 -24.70 -0.85
N TRP A 16 11.11 -23.94 -1.90
CA TRP A 16 11.35 -24.36 -3.28
C TRP A 16 12.83 -24.57 -3.63
N ARG A 17 13.75 -23.93 -2.89
CA ARG A 17 15.22 -24.09 -3.03
C ARG A 17 15.83 -24.91 -1.90
N ALA A 18 15.00 -25.58 -1.09
CA ALA A 18 15.46 -26.36 0.03
C ALA A 18 16.26 -27.60 -0.43
N ASN A 19 17.37 -27.87 0.26
CA ASN A 19 18.13 -29.10 0.07
C ASN A 19 17.54 -30.21 0.97
N PHE A 20 16.51 -30.89 0.47
CA PHE A 20 15.84 -31.96 1.23
C PHE A 20 16.74 -33.17 1.53
N SER A 21 17.74 -33.45 0.69
CA SER A 21 18.73 -34.49 0.97
C SER A 21 19.57 -34.16 2.20
N LEU A 22 20.03 -32.92 2.33
CA LEU A 22 20.76 -32.43 3.49
C LEU A 22 19.87 -32.45 4.73
N PHE A 23 18.63 -31.95 4.62
CA PHE A 23 17.65 -31.95 5.71
C PHE A 23 17.43 -33.36 6.28
N LYS A 24 17.14 -34.35 5.41
CA LYS A 24 16.95 -35.75 5.81
C LYS A 24 18.21 -36.34 6.46
N LYS A 25 19.40 -36.00 5.95
CA LYS A 25 20.68 -36.47 6.50
C LYS A 25 20.92 -35.92 7.91
N LEU A 26 20.59 -34.65 8.16
CA LEU A 26 20.74 -34.01 9.48
C LEU A 26 19.78 -34.64 10.50
N ILE A 27 18.51 -34.82 10.13
CA ILE A 27 17.50 -35.44 11.01
C ILE A 27 17.83 -36.90 11.33
N ARG A 28 18.36 -37.67 10.36
CA ARG A 28 18.74 -39.07 10.60
C ARG A 28 19.96 -39.25 11.50
N LYS A 29 20.82 -38.23 11.62
CA LYS A 29 22.02 -38.28 12.47
C LYS A 29 21.71 -38.10 13.96
N VAL A 30 20.55 -37.55 14.30
CA VAL A 30 20.17 -37.32 15.69
C VAL A 30 19.82 -38.66 16.35
N PRO A 31 20.43 -39.02 17.49
CA PRO A 31 20.15 -40.27 18.19
C PRO A 31 18.83 -40.15 18.97
N TRP A 32 17.70 -40.20 18.25
CA TRP A 32 16.35 -39.95 18.78
C TRP A 32 15.98 -40.82 19.97
N VAL A 33 16.25 -42.12 19.89
CA VAL A 33 15.84 -43.12 20.89
C VAL A 33 16.44 -42.81 22.27
N PRO A 34 17.78 -42.77 22.45
CA PRO A 34 18.36 -42.49 23.77
C PRO A 34 18.10 -41.05 24.25
N THR A 35 17.88 -40.11 23.32
CA THR A 35 17.73 -38.68 23.68
C THR A 35 16.30 -38.34 24.12
N LEU A 36 15.30 -39.07 23.62
CA LEU A 36 13.89 -38.91 23.99
C LEU A 36 13.47 -39.85 25.11
N MET A 37 14.12 -41.01 25.29
CA MET A 37 13.79 -41.96 26.37
C MET A 37 13.95 -41.36 27.78
N ASN A 38 14.88 -40.43 27.96
CA ASN A 38 15.19 -39.82 29.27
C ASN A 38 14.46 -38.49 29.52
N ARG A 39 13.48 -38.12 28.69
CA ARG A 39 12.81 -36.80 28.75
C ARG A 39 11.29 -36.97 28.91
N GLY A 40 10.67 -36.03 29.62
CA GLY A 40 9.22 -35.93 29.66
C GLY A 40 8.65 -35.58 28.29
N VAL A 41 7.36 -35.87 28.05
CA VAL A 41 6.68 -35.65 26.75
C VAL A 41 6.87 -34.22 26.23
N GLN A 42 6.74 -33.22 27.11
CA GLN A 42 6.88 -31.81 26.74
C GLN A 42 8.33 -31.44 26.40
N GLU A 43 9.28 -31.95 27.16
CA GLU A 43 10.72 -31.72 26.95
C GLU A 43 11.26 -32.44 25.71
N GLY A 44 10.73 -33.63 25.42
CA GLY A 44 10.99 -34.36 24.19
C GLY A 44 10.45 -33.60 22.98
N TRP A 45 9.24 -33.03 23.07
CA TRP A 45 8.64 -32.24 21.99
C TRP A 45 9.38 -30.94 21.71
N THR A 46 9.81 -30.22 22.75
CA THR A 46 10.63 -29.00 22.57
C THR A 46 11.98 -29.33 21.96
N TYR A 47 12.64 -30.40 22.42
CA TYR A 47 13.89 -30.88 21.84
C TYR A 47 13.75 -31.27 20.36
N PHE A 48 12.70 -32.03 20.03
CA PHE A 48 12.39 -32.40 18.66
C PHE A 48 12.20 -31.17 17.76
N LYS A 49 11.41 -30.19 18.22
CA LYS A 49 11.21 -28.93 17.50
C LYS A 49 12.53 -28.18 17.28
N GLN A 50 13.40 -28.13 18.29
CA GLN A 50 14.69 -27.46 18.18
C GLN A 50 15.58 -28.11 17.13
N GLU A 51 15.73 -29.44 17.14
CA GLU A 51 16.55 -30.13 16.15
C GLU A 51 15.96 -30.03 14.72
N LEU A 52 14.63 -30.03 14.61
CA LEU A 52 13.96 -29.79 13.34
C LEU A 52 14.22 -28.39 12.79
N LEU A 53 14.13 -27.36 13.64
CA LEU A 53 14.39 -25.98 13.26
C LEU A 53 15.86 -25.74 12.89
N LYS A 54 16.81 -26.34 13.63
CA LYS A 54 18.24 -26.30 13.28
C LYS A 54 18.50 -26.93 11.91
N ALA A 55 17.92 -28.10 11.64
CA ALA A 55 18.03 -28.74 10.33
C ALA A 55 17.40 -27.87 9.22
N GLN A 56 16.29 -27.20 9.52
CA GLN A 56 15.58 -26.31 8.60
C GLN A 56 16.40 -25.07 8.27
N GLU A 57 17.06 -24.45 9.25
CA GLU A 57 17.95 -23.30 9.04
C GLU A 57 19.14 -23.63 8.15
N LEU A 58 19.71 -24.83 8.28
CA LEU A 58 20.85 -25.28 7.48
C LEU A 58 20.46 -25.73 6.06
N ALA A 59 19.26 -26.30 5.90
CA ALA A 59 18.83 -26.90 4.64
C ALA A 59 17.97 -25.98 3.77
N VAL A 60 17.32 -24.97 4.36
CA VAL A 60 16.41 -24.07 3.64
C VAL A 60 17.02 -22.66 3.61
N PRO A 61 17.40 -22.16 2.41
CA PRO A 61 17.92 -20.81 2.32
C PRO A 61 16.85 -19.78 2.73
N MET A 62 17.27 -18.79 3.50
CA MET A 62 16.47 -17.60 3.77
C MET A 62 16.68 -16.59 2.66
N CYS A 63 15.57 -16.11 2.07
CA CYS A 63 15.63 -15.01 1.13
C CYS A 63 14.97 -13.79 1.72
N GLN A 64 15.60 -12.65 1.45
CA GLN A 64 14.99 -11.37 1.69
C GLN A 64 13.80 -11.23 0.74
N LYS A 65 12.59 -11.01 1.28
CA LYS A 65 11.48 -10.58 0.43
C LYS A 65 11.91 -9.26 -0.21
N MET A 66 12.20 -9.32 -1.51
CA MET A 66 12.46 -8.14 -2.32
C MET A 66 11.18 -7.31 -2.32
N SER A 67 11.07 -6.42 -1.35
CA SER A 67 9.90 -5.57 -1.21
C SER A 67 9.80 -4.76 -2.50
N ARG A 68 8.67 -4.93 -3.21
CA ARG A 68 8.20 -4.04 -4.28
C ARG A 68 8.77 -4.23 -5.69
N GLN A 69 9.87 -4.97 -5.92
CA GLN A 69 10.35 -5.20 -7.31
C GLN A 69 9.30 -5.91 -8.19
N GLY A 70 8.64 -6.94 -7.64
CA GLY A 70 7.58 -7.69 -8.34
C GLY A 70 6.22 -6.98 -8.41
N ARG A 71 6.06 -5.82 -7.75
CA ARG A 71 4.82 -5.02 -7.76
C ARG A 71 4.83 -3.89 -8.79
N ARG A 72 5.81 -3.88 -9.70
CA ARG A 72 5.89 -2.85 -10.73
C ARG A 72 4.76 -3.06 -11.76
N PRO A 73 4.00 -2.01 -12.11
CA PRO A 73 3.02 -2.11 -13.19
C PRO A 73 3.69 -2.45 -14.52
N ALA A 74 3.09 -3.33 -15.31
CA ALA A 74 3.65 -3.81 -16.56
C ALA A 74 3.76 -2.73 -17.66
N TRP A 75 2.99 -1.64 -17.55
CA TRP A 75 3.02 -0.50 -18.47
C TRP A 75 4.18 0.49 -18.19
N ARG A 76 4.99 0.26 -17.16
CA ARG A 76 6.00 1.22 -16.71
C ARG A 76 7.27 1.18 -17.57
N SER A 77 7.66 2.30 -18.18
CA SER A 77 8.93 2.47 -18.89
C SER A 77 9.96 3.30 -18.10
N LYS A 78 11.24 3.27 -18.52
CA LYS A 78 12.33 4.07 -17.91
C LYS A 78 12.15 5.57 -18.15
N GLN A 79 11.73 5.96 -19.36
CA GLN A 79 11.45 7.36 -19.69
C GLN A 79 10.29 7.91 -18.86
N LEU A 80 9.20 7.14 -18.71
CA LEU A 80 8.07 7.54 -17.87
C LEU A 80 8.45 7.73 -16.39
N LEU A 81 9.47 7.01 -15.94
CA LEU A 81 10.02 7.18 -14.60
C LEU A 81 10.79 8.48 -14.44
N GLU A 82 11.52 8.90 -15.46
CA GLU A 82 12.24 10.17 -15.50
C GLU A 82 11.25 11.34 -15.51
N ASP A 83 10.21 11.26 -16.36
CA ASP A 83 9.11 12.23 -16.39
C ASP A 83 8.43 12.38 -15.01
N LEU A 84 8.17 11.27 -14.32
CA LEU A 84 7.57 11.29 -12.98
C LEU A 84 8.49 11.90 -11.92
N ARG A 85 9.82 11.73 -12.05
CA ARG A 85 10.80 12.38 -11.15
C ARG A 85 10.86 13.87 -11.43
N GLU A 86 10.84 14.28 -12.69
CA GLU A 86 10.81 15.68 -13.10
C GLU A 86 9.54 16.37 -12.59
N LYS A 87 8.37 15.76 -12.78
CA LYS A 87 7.11 16.23 -12.19
C LYS A 87 7.22 16.43 -10.68
N LYS A 88 7.88 15.50 -9.99
CA LYS A 88 8.08 15.60 -8.53
C LYS A 88 9.00 16.76 -8.16
N ARG A 89 10.12 16.94 -8.88
CA ARG A 89 11.05 18.07 -8.69
C ARG A 89 10.33 19.41 -8.90
N LEU A 90 9.58 19.54 -9.99
CA LEU A 90 8.80 20.73 -10.29
C LEU A 90 7.68 20.98 -9.27
N CYS A 91 7.06 19.94 -8.73
CA CYS A 91 6.10 20.07 -7.63
C CYS A 91 6.75 20.70 -6.39
N HIS A 92 7.96 20.27 -6.04
CA HIS A 92 8.72 20.86 -4.93
C HIS A 92 9.06 22.33 -5.22
N LEU A 93 9.60 22.64 -6.40
CA LEU A 93 9.93 24.01 -6.79
C LEU A 93 8.71 24.94 -6.84
N TRP A 94 7.57 24.43 -7.31
CA TRP A 94 6.31 25.18 -7.33
C TRP A 94 5.78 25.46 -5.91
N LYS A 95 5.89 24.48 -4.99
CA LYS A 95 5.53 24.68 -3.58
C LYS A 95 6.44 25.71 -2.89
N GLU A 96 7.69 25.84 -3.33
CA GLU A 96 8.64 26.86 -2.85
C GLU A 96 8.48 28.22 -3.55
N GLY A 97 7.54 28.37 -4.49
CA GLY A 97 7.33 29.60 -5.26
C GLY A 97 8.35 29.87 -6.36
N LYS A 98 9.29 28.94 -6.60
CA LYS A 98 10.40 29.08 -7.56
C LYS A 98 10.05 28.64 -8.98
N ALA A 99 8.87 28.09 -9.20
CA ALA A 99 8.42 27.62 -10.52
C ALA A 99 7.05 28.20 -10.88
N SER A 100 6.88 28.54 -12.16
CA SER A 100 5.60 29.00 -12.68
C SER A 100 4.54 27.90 -12.61
N ARG A 101 3.33 28.29 -12.18
CA ARG A 101 2.15 27.41 -12.13
C ARG A 101 1.80 26.83 -13.51
N GLY A 102 2.06 27.56 -14.59
CA GLY A 102 1.82 27.11 -15.97
C GLY A 102 2.69 25.91 -16.34
N MET A 103 4.01 26.04 -16.16
CA MET A 103 4.98 24.98 -16.41
C MET A 103 4.67 23.71 -15.60
N PHE A 104 4.31 23.86 -14.33
CA PHE A 104 3.89 22.72 -13.50
C PHE A 104 2.65 22.01 -14.06
N LYS A 105 1.61 22.76 -14.45
CA LYS A 105 0.39 22.19 -15.04
C LYS A 105 0.67 21.42 -16.32
N GLU A 106 1.55 21.94 -17.18
CA GLU A 106 1.92 21.29 -18.44
C GLU A 106 2.64 19.96 -18.21
N VAL A 107 3.64 19.93 -17.31
CA VAL A 107 4.36 18.69 -16.99
C VAL A 107 3.43 17.65 -16.35
N VAL A 108 2.50 18.09 -15.49
CA VAL A 108 1.47 17.20 -14.93
C VAL A 108 0.58 16.64 -16.03
N ARG A 109 0.14 17.46 -16.99
CA ARG A 109 -0.67 17.03 -18.13
C ARG A 109 0.07 16.02 -19.00
N LEU A 110 1.32 16.31 -19.35
CA LEU A 110 2.16 15.43 -20.17
C LEU A 110 2.37 14.08 -19.49
N CYS A 111 2.73 14.08 -18.20
CA CYS A 111 2.88 12.85 -17.43
C CYS A 111 1.60 12.02 -17.40
N ARG A 112 0.44 12.66 -17.19
CA ARG A 112 -0.86 11.97 -17.20
C ARG A 112 -1.13 11.32 -18.56
N ASN A 113 -0.86 12.03 -19.66
CA ASN A 113 -1.06 11.51 -21.01
C ASN A 113 -0.14 10.32 -21.28
N LYS A 114 1.16 10.42 -20.98
CA LYS A 114 2.11 9.31 -21.14
C LYS A 114 1.72 8.07 -20.32
N ILE A 115 1.19 8.24 -19.10
CA ILE A 115 0.66 7.11 -18.30
C ILE A 115 -0.54 6.47 -18.98
N ARG A 116 -1.49 7.28 -19.47
CA ARG A 116 -2.69 6.78 -20.17
C ARG A 116 -2.31 6.01 -21.42
N GLU A 117 -1.41 6.56 -22.22
CA GLU A 117 -0.90 5.93 -23.44
C GLU A 117 -0.20 4.61 -23.14
N ALA A 118 0.72 4.58 -22.18
CA ALA A 118 1.43 3.36 -21.82
C ALA A 118 0.48 2.25 -21.30
N LYS A 119 -0.58 2.63 -20.57
CA LYS A 119 -1.63 1.69 -20.16
C LYS A 119 -2.42 1.16 -21.37
N ALA A 120 -2.85 2.05 -22.26
CA ALA A 120 -3.60 1.68 -23.46
C ALA A 120 -2.77 0.75 -24.36
N GLN A 121 -1.48 1.01 -24.54
CA GLN A 121 -0.57 0.15 -25.30
C GLN A 121 -0.43 -1.25 -24.67
N LEU A 122 -0.34 -1.33 -23.33
CA LEU A 122 -0.33 -2.61 -22.63
C LEU A 122 -1.65 -3.37 -22.82
N GLU A 123 -2.78 -2.69 -22.66
CA GLU A 123 -4.11 -3.26 -22.82
C GLU A 123 -4.36 -3.76 -24.24
N LEU A 124 -3.93 -2.99 -25.25
CA LEU A 124 -3.97 -3.38 -26.65
C LEU A 124 -3.14 -4.64 -26.92
N LYS A 125 -1.91 -4.71 -26.38
CA LYS A 125 -1.05 -5.91 -26.48
C LYS A 125 -1.69 -7.13 -25.80
N LEU A 126 -2.33 -6.94 -24.66
CA LEU A 126 -3.03 -8.01 -23.96
C LEU A 126 -4.28 -8.46 -24.73
N ALA A 127 -5.04 -7.54 -25.32
CA ALA A 127 -6.24 -7.83 -26.10
C ALA A 127 -5.93 -8.56 -27.41
N THR A 128 -4.87 -8.14 -28.11
CA THR A 128 -4.42 -8.78 -29.36
C THR A 128 -3.88 -10.19 -29.13
N SER A 129 -3.15 -10.41 -28.04
CA SER A 129 -2.59 -11.72 -27.67
C SER A 129 -3.53 -12.62 -26.86
N VAL A 130 -4.84 -12.29 -26.75
CA VAL A 130 -5.78 -13.11 -25.97
C VAL A 130 -5.86 -14.53 -26.51
N LYS A 131 -5.84 -14.72 -27.83
CA LYS A 131 -5.96 -16.05 -28.44
C LYS A 131 -4.84 -16.99 -27.97
N ASP A 132 -3.61 -16.49 -27.93
CA ASP A 132 -2.42 -17.27 -27.57
C ASP A 132 -2.19 -17.32 -26.05
N ASN A 133 -2.51 -16.23 -25.33
CA ASN A 133 -2.11 -16.00 -23.94
C ASN A 133 -3.27 -15.57 -23.03
N LYS A 134 -4.41 -16.27 -23.10
CA LYS A 134 -5.62 -16.04 -22.28
C LYS A 134 -5.32 -15.79 -20.79
N LYS A 135 -4.39 -16.54 -20.21
CA LYS A 135 -4.02 -16.44 -18.77
C LYS A 135 -3.52 -15.04 -18.38
N GLN A 136 -2.75 -14.37 -19.23
CA GLN A 136 -2.21 -13.03 -18.92
C GLN A 136 -3.30 -11.96 -18.95
N PHE A 137 -4.22 -12.04 -19.91
CA PHE A 137 -5.36 -11.13 -20.01
C PHE A 137 -6.25 -11.21 -18.77
N TYR A 138 -6.72 -12.41 -18.39
CA TYR A 138 -7.56 -12.57 -17.20
C TYR A 138 -6.83 -12.21 -15.90
N LYS A 139 -5.51 -12.45 -15.82
CA LYS A 139 -4.67 -11.99 -14.70
C LYS A 139 -4.64 -10.46 -14.59
N TYR A 140 -4.60 -9.73 -15.71
CA TYR A 140 -4.68 -8.28 -15.73
C TYR A 140 -6.04 -7.78 -15.24
N ILE A 141 -7.14 -8.33 -15.76
CA ILE A 141 -8.51 -7.98 -15.35
C ILE A 141 -8.73 -8.22 -13.86
N LYS A 142 -8.27 -9.37 -13.33
CA LYS A 142 -8.38 -9.69 -11.90
C LYS A 142 -7.69 -8.67 -11.00
N LYS A 143 -6.56 -8.09 -11.44
CA LYS A 143 -5.87 -7.01 -10.70
C LYS A 143 -6.63 -5.70 -10.70
N GLY A 144 -7.37 -5.39 -11.78
CA GLY A 144 -8.18 -4.17 -11.87
C GLY A 144 -9.45 -4.21 -11.01
N ARG A 145 -9.97 -5.40 -10.72
CA ARG A 145 -11.20 -5.61 -9.90
C ARG A 145 -10.98 -5.59 -8.39
N LEU A 146 -9.77 -5.38 -7.88
CA LEU A 146 -9.60 -5.07 -6.46
C LEU A 146 -10.21 -3.67 -6.22
N MET A 147 -11.48 -3.65 -5.81
CA MET A 147 -12.09 -2.50 -5.17
C MET A 147 -11.12 -2.04 -4.07
N LYS A 148 -10.67 -0.79 -4.15
CA LYS A 148 -9.99 -0.17 -3.02
C LYS A 148 -11.01 -0.18 -1.89
N ALA A 149 -10.67 -0.85 -0.78
CA ALA A 149 -11.45 -0.71 0.44
C ALA A 149 -11.65 0.78 0.69
N TYR A 150 -12.88 1.18 1.01
CA TYR A 150 -13.16 2.57 1.34
C TYR A 150 -12.22 3.02 2.46
N PRO A 151 -11.64 4.23 2.37
CA PRO A 151 -10.85 4.78 3.47
C PRO A 151 -11.64 4.67 4.78
N SER A 152 -10.95 4.37 5.87
CA SER A 152 -11.59 4.31 7.19
C SER A 152 -12.24 5.66 7.49
N LEU A 153 -13.57 5.68 7.49
CA LEU A 153 -14.34 6.86 7.84
C LEU A 153 -14.27 7.05 9.36
N MET A 154 -14.20 8.31 9.79
CA MET A 154 -14.32 8.68 11.20
C MET A 154 -15.73 9.19 11.44
N SER A 155 -16.31 8.78 12.56
CA SER A 155 -17.58 9.32 13.02
C SER A 155 -17.39 10.76 13.51
N ASN A 156 -18.47 11.54 13.56
CA ASN A 156 -18.49 12.91 14.08
C ASN A 156 -17.96 12.99 15.53
N CYS A 157 -17.99 11.88 16.27
CA CYS A 157 -17.49 11.77 17.65
C CYS A 157 -16.03 11.31 17.76
N GLY A 158 -15.26 11.27 16.65
CA GLY A 158 -13.83 10.92 16.66
C GLY A 158 -13.52 9.42 16.78
N GLY A 159 -14.53 8.54 16.76
CA GLY A 159 -14.36 7.09 16.72
C GLY A 159 -14.15 6.54 15.31
N GLN A 160 -13.37 5.47 15.17
CA GLN A 160 -13.24 4.72 13.91
C GLN A 160 -14.53 3.96 13.62
N VAL A 161 -15.05 4.16 12.41
CA VAL A 161 -16.26 3.49 11.93
C VAL A 161 -15.91 2.09 11.45
N SER A 162 -16.51 1.08 12.08
CA SER A 162 -16.16 -0.32 11.83
C SER A 162 -17.13 -1.01 10.87
N THR A 163 -18.42 -0.70 10.94
CA THR A 163 -19.47 -1.36 10.15
C THR A 163 -19.76 -0.62 8.84
N ASP A 164 -20.17 -1.36 7.82
CA ASP A 164 -20.48 -0.76 6.51
C ASP A 164 -21.79 0.05 6.52
N GLN A 165 -22.70 -0.27 7.44
CA GLN A 165 -23.94 0.48 7.68
C GLN A 165 -23.65 1.90 8.22
N GLU A 166 -22.83 2.02 9.26
CA GLU A 166 -22.43 3.31 9.82
C GLU A 166 -21.71 4.19 8.77
N LYS A 167 -20.88 3.56 7.92
CA LYS A 167 -20.22 4.27 6.80
C LYS A 167 -21.24 4.83 5.81
N ALA A 168 -22.25 4.04 5.45
CA ALA A 168 -23.30 4.46 4.53
C ALA A 168 -24.13 5.62 5.11
N GLU A 169 -24.47 5.55 6.41
CA GLU A 169 -25.22 6.59 7.11
C GLU A 169 -24.44 7.91 7.20
N ILE A 170 -23.15 7.87 7.56
CA ILE A 170 -22.30 9.06 7.60
C ILE A 170 -22.19 9.72 6.23
N LEU A 171 -22.01 8.93 5.17
CA LEU A 171 -21.95 9.45 3.80
C LEU A 171 -23.29 10.04 3.36
N ASN A 172 -24.40 9.39 3.70
CA ASN A 172 -25.75 9.87 3.35
C ASN A 172 -26.09 11.17 4.09
N ASN A 173 -25.76 11.26 5.38
CA ASN A 173 -25.95 12.47 6.19
C ASN A 173 -25.10 13.63 5.67
N PHE A 174 -23.84 13.37 5.32
CA PHE A 174 -22.98 14.38 4.71
C PHE A 174 -23.56 14.85 3.37
N PHE A 175 -23.98 13.91 2.51
CA PHE A 175 -24.60 14.24 1.23
C PHE A 175 -25.85 15.11 1.43
N GLY A 176 -26.76 14.72 2.32
CA GLY A 176 -27.95 15.51 2.66
C GLY A 176 -27.62 16.91 3.18
N SER A 177 -26.59 17.06 4.01
CA SER A 177 -26.16 18.37 4.54
C SER A 177 -25.64 19.33 3.47
N VAL A 178 -25.10 18.84 2.36
CA VAL A 178 -24.60 19.71 1.27
C VAL A 178 -25.76 20.32 0.47
N PHE A 179 -26.91 19.64 0.43
CA PHE A 179 -28.11 20.10 -0.30
C PHE A 179 -29.16 20.75 0.60
N THR A 180 -29.13 20.44 1.90
CA THR A 180 -30.00 21.06 2.90
C THR A 180 -29.26 22.24 3.52
N GLY A 181 -29.22 23.36 2.80
CA GLY A 181 -28.82 24.62 3.41
C GLY A 181 -29.88 25.01 4.44
N ASN A 182 -29.60 24.88 5.73
CA ASN A 182 -30.58 25.26 6.75
C ASN A 182 -30.85 26.78 6.67
N PRO A 183 -32.11 27.21 6.45
CA PRO A 183 -32.53 28.55 6.78
C PRO A 183 -32.89 28.59 8.28
N SER A 184 -32.18 29.45 9.03
CA SER A 184 -32.60 30.05 10.30
C SER A 184 -32.76 29.14 11.55
N SER A 185 -32.00 29.46 12.60
CA SER A 185 -32.57 30.24 13.72
C SER A 185 -31.44 30.84 14.57
N HIS A 186 -31.51 32.16 14.73
CA HIS A 186 -30.77 32.91 15.74
C HIS A 186 -30.91 32.26 17.12
N GLY A 187 -29.77 32.05 17.78
CA GLY A 187 -29.72 31.43 19.11
C GLY A 187 -28.35 31.49 19.75
N CYS A 188 -27.60 32.57 19.53
CA CYS A 188 -26.54 32.99 20.45
C CYS A 188 -26.73 34.48 20.67
N HIS A 189 -27.24 34.82 21.85
CA HIS A 189 -27.22 36.17 22.38
C HIS A 189 -25.75 36.59 22.52
N VAL A 190 -25.37 37.64 21.80
CA VAL A 190 -24.07 38.31 21.92
C VAL A 190 -24.39 39.78 22.16
N ASP A 191 -24.08 40.28 23.36
CA ASP A 191 -23.96 41.72 23.60
C ASP A 191 -22.58 42.20 23.14
N GLY A 192 -22.58 43.21 22.26
CA GLY A 192 -21.48 44.18 22.10
C GLY A 192 -20.41 43.95 21.03
N PRO A 193 -19.74 45.01 20.53
CA PRO A 193 -19.94 45.43 19.14
C PRO A 193 -18.71 45.33 18.20
N GLN A 194 -19.05 45.09 16.93
CA GLN A 194 -18.42 45.45 15.65
C GLN A 194 -16.96 45.96 15.61
N GLY A 195 -16.12 45.17 14.93
CA GLY A 195 -14.88 45.61 14.26
C GLY A 195 -14.64 44.74 13.02
N GLY A 196 -14.65 45.35 11.83
CA GLY A 196 -14.69 44.66 10.54
C GLY A 196 -13.40 43.97 10.09
N GLY A 197 -13.55 43.04 9.13
CA GLY A 197 -12.44 42.42 8.39
C GLY A 197 -12.86 41.12 7.71
N GLN A 198 -13.18 41.18 6.41
CA GLN A 198 -13.60 40.03 5.61
C GLN A 198 -12.44 39.04 5.36
N GLY A 199 -12.54 37.86 5.99
CA GLY A 199 -12.72 36.61 5.27
C GLY A 199 -11.50 35.97 4.60
N GLU A 200 -10.53 35.55 5.39
CA GLU A 200 -9.52 34.55 5.03
C GLU A 200 -10.19 33.20 4.69
N LYS A 201 -10.21 32.82 3.41
CA LYS A 201 -10.59 31.45 2.99
C LYS A 201 -9.52 30.47 3.45
N VAL A 202 -9.73 29.85 4.62
CA VAL A 202 -8.96 28.68 5.06
C VAL A 202 -9.30 27.52 4.12
N LEU A 203 -8.37 27.24 3.19
CA LEU A 203 -8.45 26.10 2.29
C LEU A 203 -8.13 24.83 3.10
N CYS A 204 -9.15 24.02 3.36
CA CYS A 204 -9.00 22.76 4.09
C CYS A 204 -8.02 21.84 3.35
N THR A 205 -6.92 21.53 4.01
CA THR A 205 -5.79 20.74 3.51
C THR A 205 -6.15 19.26 3.51
N VAL A 206 -6.51 18.73 2.33
CA VAL A 206 -6.57 17.27 2.12
C VAL A 206 -5.15 16.72 2.19
N SER A 207 -4.89 15.93 3.23
CA SER A 207 -3.64 15.19 3.40
C SER A 207 -3.60 14.05 2.36
N GLU A 208 -2.73 14.18 1.35
CA GLU A 208 -2.47 13.10 0.39
C GLU A 208 -1.78 11.92 1.09
N GLU A 209 -2.50 10.80 1.18
CA GLU A 209 -1.99 9.51 1.60
C GLU A 209 -0.88 9.03 0.63
N LYS A 210 0.28 8.72 1.20
CA LYS A 210 1.52 8.33 0.51
C LYS A 210 1.36 6.98 -0.21
N VAL A 211 1.45 7.01 -1.54
CA VAL A 211 1.66 5.83 -2.41
C VAL A 211 3.10 5.34 -2.37
#